data_AF-A0A9X4L670-F1
#
_entry.id   AF-A0A9X4L670-F1
#
_cell.length_a   1.000
_cell.length_b   1.000
_cell.length_c   1.000
_cell.angle_alpha   90.00
_cell.angle_beta   90.00
_cell.angle_gamma   90.00
#
_symmetry.space_group_name_H-M   'P 1'
#
loop_
_entity.id
_entity.type
_entity.pdbx_description
1 polymer ?
#
loop_
_entity_poly.entity_id
_entity_poly.type
_entity_poly.pdbx_seq_one_letter_code
_entity_poly.pdbx_strand_id
1 'polypeptide(L)'
;MFQPVIDILQNLAPELKLLVSAIVAILGVVFVIKPVAQAFKAFSDSKWMQGLMWVIAAVVIVALSFGIIGIIYGVGEEQGTTMEEELSYQYQPENVERI
;
A
#
# COMPACT_ATOMS: atom_id res chain seq x y z
N MET A 1 -13.86 7.16 5.14
CA MET A 1 -13.56 7.77 6.46
C MET A 1 -12.13 8.29 6.60
N PHE A 2 -11.15 7.74 5.87
CA PHE A 2 -9.77 8.27 5.86
C PHE A 2 -9.50 9.34 4.78
N GLN A 3 -10.44 9.59 3.87
CA GLN A 3 -10.33 10.59 2.78
C GLN A 3 -9.77 11.94 3.23
N PRO A 4 -10.27 12.58 4.31
CA PRO A 4 -9.77 13.88 4.73
C PRO A 4 -8.28 13.87 5.10
N VAL A 5 -7.78 12.74 5.61
CA VAL A 5 -6.37 12.58 5.98
C VAL A 5 -5.51 12.32 4.74
N ILE A 6 -6.04 11.54 3.79
CA ILE A 6 -5.38 11.25 2.51
C ILE A 6 -5.20 12.55 1.71
N ASP A 7 -6.26 13.35 1.59
CA ASP A 7 -6.23 14.65 0.89
C ASP A 7 -5.21 15.61 1.51
N ILE A 8 -5.10 15.65 2.84
CA ILE A 8 -4.10 16.47 3.53
C ILE A 8 -2.70 15.99 3.17
N LEU A 9 -2.42 14.68 3.22
CA LEU A 9 -1.11 14.11 2.92
C LEU A 9 -0.71 14.28 1.45
N GLN A 10 -1.68 14.23 0.54
CA GLN A 10 -1.47 14.42 -0.89
C GLN A 10 -1.35 15.89 -1.29
N ASN A 11 -1.92 16.82 -0.53
CA ASN A 11 -1.77 18.26 -0.76
C ASN A 11 -0.56 18.87 -0.05
N LEU A 12 0.26 18.06 0.63
CA LEU A 12 1.52 18.54 1.22
C LEU A 12 2.53 18.99 0.16
N ALA A 13 3.36 19.98 0.52
CA ALA A 13 4.48 20.40 -0.28
C ALA A 13 5.43 19.23 -0.61
N PRO A 14 6.11 19.23 -1.77
CA PRO A 14 6.98 18.12 -2.19
C PRO A 14 8.07 17.75 -1.18
N GLU A 15 8.63 18.76 -0.52
CA GLU A 15 9.67 18.61 0.50
C GLU A 15 9.17 17.83 1.72
N LEU A 16 7.93 18.08 2.15
CA LEU A 16 7.31 17.39 3.28
C LEU A 16 6.93 15.95 2.91
N LYS A 17 6.42 15.71 1.70
CA LYS A 17 6.15 14.34 1.20
C LYS A 17 7.43 13.50 1.17
N LEU A 18 8.53 14.10 0.73
CA LEU A 18 9.83 13.44 0.69
C LEU A 18 10.35 13.12 2.09
N LEU A 19 10.21 14.06 3.04
CA LEU A 19 10.57 13.82 4.43
C LEU A 19 9.74 12.70 5.07
N VAL A 20 8.42 12.73 4.91
CA VAL A 20 7.52 11.70 5.47
C VAL A 20 7.80 10.34 4.84
N SER A 21 7.97 10.26 3.52
CA SER A 21 8.31 9.00 2.84
C SER A 21 9.67 8.46 3.27
N ALA A 22 10.67 9.31 3.51
CA ALA A 22 11.95 8.90 4.06
C ALA A 22 11.81 8.30 5.48
N ILE A 23 11.02 8.93 6.36
CA ILE A 23 10.74 8.41 7.70
C ILE A 23 10.02 7.05 7.62
N VAL A 24 8.99 6.94 6.78
CA VAL A 24 8.25 5.69 6.58
C VAL A 24 9.17 4.59 6.04
N ALA A 25 10.04 4.89 5.08
CA ALA A 25 11.00 3.93 4.55
C ALA A 25 11.99 3.45 5.62
N ILE A 26 12.54 4.38 6.43
CA ILE A 26 13.45 4.03 7.54
C ILE A 26 12.74 3.13 8.55
N LEU A 27 11.52 3.48 8.96
CA LEU A 27 10.73 2.66 9.87
C LEU A 27 10.45 1.28 9.27
N GLY A 28 10.05 1.21 8.00
CA GLY A 28 9.82 -0.05 7.28
C GLY A 28 11.05 -0.96 7.33
N VAL A 29 12.24 -0.43 7.03
CA VAL A 29 13.50 -1.19 7.12
C VAL A 29 13.75 -1.68 8.54
N VAL A 30 13.62 -0.81 9.55
CA VAL A 30 13.87 -1.16 10.96
C VAL A 30 12.91 -2.27 11.43
N PHE A 31 11.63 -2.19 11.05
CA PHE A 31 10.63 -3.19 11.43
C PHE A 31 10.82 -4.54 10.71
N VAL A 32 11.43 -4.56 9.51
CA VAL A 32 11.69 -5.79 8.74
C VAL A 32 12.86 -6.59 9.32
N ILE A 33 13.82 -5.97 10.02
CA ILE A 33 15.00 -6.67 10.56
C ILE A 33 14.62 -7.86 11.45
N LYS A 34 13.67 -7.66 12.37
CA LYS A 34 13.25 -8.69 13.33
C LYS A 34 12.60 -9.92 12.68
N PRO A 35 11.57 -9.79 11.81
CA PRO A 35 10.97 -10.93 11.14
C PRO A 35 11.98 -11.63 10.21
N VAL A 36 12.87 -10.89 9.53
CA VAL A 36 13.92 -11.50 8.70
C VAL A 36 14.86 -12.37 9.56
N ALA A 37 15.35 -11.84 10.69
CA ALA A 37 16.21 -12.60 11.59
C ALA A 37 15.52 -13.87 12.14
N GLN A 38 14.22 -13.77 12.45
CA GLN A 38 13.43 -14.91 12.92
C GLN A 38 13.16 -15.94 11.81
N ALA A 39 12.97 -15.50 10.56
CA ALA A 39 12.85 -16.39 9.41
C ALA A 39 14.12 -17.21 9.23
N PHE A 40 15.30 -16.57 9.22
CA PHE A 40 16.59 -17.27 9.10
C PHE A 40 16.81 -18.28 10.22
N LYS A 41 16.50 -17.90 11.47
CA LYS A 41 16.59 -18.81 12.61
C LYS A 41 15.66 -20.02 12.46
N ALA A 42 14.41 -19.80 12.07
CA ALA A 42 13.43 -20.86 11.91
C ALA A 42 13.79 -21.83 10.76
N PHE A 43 14.34 -21.32 9.65
CA PHE A 43 14.85 -22.18 8.58
C PHE A 43 16.07 -23.01 9.02
N SER A 44 16.98 -22.42 9.81
CA SER A 44 18.11 -23.15 10.40
C SER A 44 17.66 -24.28 11.32
N ASP A 45 16.55 -24.08 12.06
CA ASP A 45 16.00 -25.07 13.00
C ASP A 45 15.09 -26.12 12.31
N SER A 46 15.09 -26.20 10.96
CA SER A 46 14.18 -27.05 10.16
C SER A 46 12.68 -26.77 10.35
N LYS A 47 12.32 -25.65 10.98
CA LYS A 47 10.93 -25.21 11.18
C LYS A 47 10.44 -24.40 9.99
N TRP A 48 10.34 -25.06 8.84
CA TRP A 48 9.99 -24.45 7.56
C TRP A 48 8.68 -23.64 7.59
N MET A 49 7.62 -24.18 8.20
CA MET A 49 6.32 -23.50 8.30
C MET A 49 6.43 -22.20 9.11
N GLN A 50 7.21 -22.22 10.20
CA GLN A 50 7.43 -21.05 11.04
C GLN A 50 8.32 -20.03 10.32
N GLY A 51 9.32 -20.47 9.56
CA GLY A 51 10.15 -19.62 8.72
C GLY A 51 9.33 -18.90 7.65
N LEU A 52 8.42 -19.61 6.97
CA LEU A 52 7.55 -19.04 5.96
C LEU A 52 6.63 -17.94 6.52
N MET A 53 6.06 -18.17 7.72
CA MET A 53 5.24 -17.17 8.41
C MET A 53 6.00 -15.87 8.68
N TRP A 54 7.27 -15.97 9.11
CA TRP A 54 8.12 -14.80 9.33
C TRP A 54 8.51 -14.08 8.04
N VAL A 55 8.73 -14.82 6.94
CA VAL A 55 8.94 -14.22 5.62
C VAL A 55 7.70 -13.46 5.17
N ILE A 56 6.50 -14.05 5.30
CA ILE A 56 5.23 -13.39 4.96
C ILE A 56 5.06 -12.12 5.80
N ALA A 57 5.35 -12.17 7.10
CA ALA A 57 5.29 -10.99 7.96
C ALA A 57 6.24 -9.88 7.48
N ALA A 58 7.46 -10.22 7.05
CA ALA A 58 8.39 -9.25 6.47
C ALA A 58 7.85 -8.64 5.17
N VAL A 59 7.27 -9.47 4.28
CA VAL A 59 6.66 -9.01 3.02
C VAL A 59 5.50 -8.05 3.29
N VAL A 60 4.65 -8.34 4.28
CA VAL A 60 3.53 -7.46 4.65
C VAL A 60 4.01 -6.09 5.12
N ILE A 61 5.06 -6.01 5.93
CA ILE A 61 5.61 -4.73 6.39
C ILE A 61 6.14 -3.90 5.22
N VAL A 62 6.82 -4.55 4.26
CA VAL A 62 7.29 -3.89 3.05
C VAL A 62 6.11 -3.40 2.22
N ALA A 63 5.11 -4.24 1.96
CA ALA A 63 3.91 -3.88 1.20
C ALA A 63 3.16 -2.69 1.83
N LEU A 64 3.02 -2.65 3.16
CA LEU A 64 2.42 -1.52 3.87
C LEU A 64 3.25 -0.24 3.73
N SER A 65 4.57 -0.33 3.82
CA SER A 65 5.46 0.82 3.65
C SER A 65 5.34 1.42 2.25
N PHE A 66 5.33 0.58 1.21
CA PHE A 66 5.08 1.00 -0.17
C PHE A 66 3.66 1.53 -0.38
N GLY A 67 2.65 0.92 0.24
CA GLY A 67 1.27 1.38 0.17
C GLY A 67 1.08 2.78 0.74
N ILE A 68 1.67 3.06 1.91
CA ILE A 68 1.63 4.40 2.54
C ILE A 68 2.31 5.43 1.64
N ILE A 69 3.48 5.10 1.07
CA ILE A 69 4.18 5.98 0.14
C ILE A 69 3.35 6.21 -1.13
N GLY A 70 2.76 5.16 -1.70
CA GLY A 70 1.88 5.26 -2.87
C GLY A 70 0.68 6.18 -2.64
N ILE A 71 0.09 6.15 -1.44
CA ILE A 71 -0.99 7.06 -1.04
C ILE A 71 -0.49 8.52 -1.02
N ILE A 72 0.68 8.79 -0.41
CA ILE A 72 1.26 10.15 -0.33
C ILE A 72 1.52 10.75 -1.73
N TYR A 73 1.92 9.91 -2.68
CA TYR A 73 2.20 10.32 -4.06
C TYR A 73 0.98 10.22 -4.99
N GLY A 74 -0.19 9.79 -4.51
CA GLY A 74 -1.41 9.73 -5.33
C GLY A 74 -1.44 8.60 -6.37
N VAL A 75 -0.49 7.66 -6.33
CA VAL A 75 -0.36 6.58 -7.33
C VAL A 75 -1.61 5.67 -7.39
N GLY A 76 -2.41 5.64 -6.32
CA GLY A 76 -3.66 4.86 -6.26
C GLY A 76 -4.90 5.58 -6.78
N GLU A 77 -4.93 6.91 -6.86
CA GLU A 77 -6.11 7.68 -7.31
C GLU A 77 -6.29 7.63 -8.83
N GLU A 78 -5.19 7.53 -9.56
CA GLU A 78 -5.20 7.39 -11.03
C GLU A 78 -5.80 6.03 -11.47
N GLN A 79 -5.64 4.98 -10.66
CA GLN A 79 -6.25 3.67 -10.93
C GLN A 79 -7.73 3.63 -10.51
N GLY A 80 -8.11 4.32 -9.44
CA GLY A 80 -9.51 4.38 -8.97
C GLY A 80 -10.43 5.14 -9.92
N THR A 81 -9.98 6.27 -10.46
CA THR A 81 -10.73 7.07 -11.45
C THR A 81 -11.00 6.31 -12.74
N THR A 82 -10.02 5.54 -13.24
CA THR A 82 -10.20 4.68 -14.42
C THR A 82 -11.24 3.58 -14.17
N MET A 83 -11.25 2.99 -12.96
CA MET A 83 -12.20 1.95 -12.58
C MET A 83 -13.63 2.48 -12.34
N GLU A 84 -13.77 3.66 -11.73
CA GLU A 84 -15.05 4.36 -11.62
C GLU A 84 -15.60 4.75 -13.00
N GLU A 85 -14.74 5.20 -13.91
CA GLU A 85 -15.12 5.55 -15.28
C GLU A 85 -15.60 4.30 -16.05
N GLU A 86 -14.88 3.19 -15.98
CA GLU A 86 -15.29 1.91 -16.60
C GLU A 86 -16.60 1.35 -16.00
N LEU A 87 -16.82 1.48 -14.69
CA LEU A 87 -18.06 1.07 -14.03
C LEU A 87 -19.24 2.01 -14.33
N SER A 88 -18.98 3.31 -14.51
CA SER A 88 -20.00 4.28 -14.93
C SER A 88 -20.48 4.06 -16.37
N TYR A 89 -19.60 3.59 -17.25
CA TYR A 89 -19.96 3.16 -18.61
C TYR A 89 -20.82 1.88 -18.62
N GLN A 90 -20.59 0.96 -17.67
CA GLN A 90 -21.43 -0.25 -17.54
C GLN A 90 -22.78 0.02 -16.86
N TYR A 91 -22.90 1.10 -16.09
CA TYR A 91 -24.14 1.52 -15.44
C TYR A 91 -24.86 2.64 -16.21
N GLN A 92 -24.79 2.63 -17.54
CA GLN A 92 -25.76 3.36 -18.35
C GLN A 92 -26.92 2.40 -18.64
N PRO A 93 -28.10 2.54 -17.99
CA PRO A 93 -29.24 1.74 -18.38
C PRO A 93 -29.55 2.02 -19.85
N GLU A 94 -29.41 0.99 -20.68
CA GLU A 94 -29.64 0.98 -22.13
C GLU A 94 -31.14 1.16 -22.48
N ASN A 95 -31.85 2.09 -21.83
CA ASN A 95 -33.26 2.38 -22.11
C ASN A 95 -33.64 3.78 -21.62
N VAL A 96 -33.03 4.81 -22.21
CA VAL A 96 -33.70 6.10 -22.34
C VAL A 96 -33.76 6.45 -23.83
N GLU A 97 -34.99 6.39 -24.34
CA GLU A 97 -35.49 6.91 -25.62
C GLU A 97 -35.11 6.19 -26.93
N ARG A 98 -35.98 5.26 -27.32
CA ARG A 98 -36.83 5.39 -28.54
C ARG A 98 -38.21 4.89 -28.12
N ILE A 99 -39.33 5.61 -28.13
CA ILE A 99 -39.91 6.62 -29.02
C ILE A 99 -40.91 7.41 -28.16
#